data_AF-A0A3D3BW36-F1
#
_entry.id   AF-A0A3D3BW36-F1
#
_cell.length_a   1.000
_cell.length_b   1.000
_cell.length_c   1.000
_cell.angle_alpha   90.00
_cell.angle_beta   90.00
_cell.angle_gamma   90.00
#
_symmetry.space_group_name_H-M   'P 1'
#
loop_
_entity.id
_entity.type
_entity.pdbx_description
1 polymer ?
#
loop_
_entity_poly.entity_id
_entity_poly.type
_entity_poly.pdbx_seq_one_letter_code
_entity_poly.pdbx_strand_id
1 'polypeptide(L)'
;MITDLPGSWEECPPTLLDAAVRDRRWAQGNVQHLRVLPAKGLRWPSRAHMVMGVMNYVTSPLWLASVLVGLILYFRINLQPADGSVGLNSAMFGAGQMFDSSRMIALIALTIGLLLLPKLLGLIIAVGKRWNLTGNLNLLAGAILEQLFSILHAPIVMSLHSRHLWEIVCGQDSGWSAQQRRGRLFPLAVLLRRHGGQTFIGILTTAYLVWLASPLLYWVLPMAVGLIFSVPLSALSGSRLLGGKLAELRLLLTPEERELPAIMERHQELIDNFTIAVKTNRPALPVQMPIVPASEKSAA
;
A
#
# COMPACT_ATOMS: atom_id res chain seq x y z
N MET A 1 -0.86 8.96 8.52
CA MET A 1 -1.77 8.96 9.68
C MET A 1 -0.92 9.28 10.88
N ILE A 2 -1.25 10.32 11.65
CA ILE A 2 -0.57 10.58 12.92
C ILE A 2 -1.30 9.70 13.92
N THR A 3 -0.68 8.59 14.29
CA THR A 3 -1.27 7.57 15.18
C THR A 3 -1.41 8.07 16.61
N ASP A 4 -0.62 9.06 16.99
CA ASP A 4 -0.53 9.56 18.35
C ASP A 4 -1.52 10.71 18.61
N LEU A 5 -2.44 10.99 17.68
CA LEU A 5 -3.37 12.12 17.74
C LEU A 5 -4.60 11.71 18.57
N PRO A 6 -4.76 12.25 19.80
CA PRO A 6 -5.85 11.82 20.68
C PRO A 6 -7.21 12.22 20.10
N GLY A 7 -8.21 11.34 20.24
CA GLY A 7 -9.61 11.61 19.89
C GLY A 7 -10.03 11.21 18.48
N SER A 8 -9.13 10.69 17.64
CA SER A 8 -9.48 10.08 16.35
C SER A 8 -9.44 8.56 16.43
N TRP A 9 -10.57 7.92 16.18
CA TRP A 9 -10.74 6.46 16.19
C TRP A 9 -11.14 5.93 14.80
N GLU A 10 -10.61 6.54 13.75
CA GLU A 10 -10.88 6.13 12.38
C GLU A 10 -10.21 4.79 12.07
N GLU A 11 -11.01 3.78 11.72
CA GLU A 11 -10.53 2.46 11.35
C GLU A 11 -9.94 2.45 9.93
N CYS A 12 -8.90 1.63 9.74
CA CYS A 12 -8.37 1.34 8.42
C CYS A 12 -9.32 0.42 7.63
N PRO A 13 -9.32 0.48 6.29
CA PRO A 13 -10.07 -0.45 5.46
C PRO A 13 -9.63 -1.88 5.76
N PRO A 14 -10.57 -2.82 5.95
CA PRO A 14 -10.23 -4.13 6.49
C PRO A 14 -9.65 -5.09 5.45
N THR A 15 -9.68 -4.75 4.16
CA THR A 15 -9.14 -5.57 3.08
C THR A 15 -8.44 -4.71 2.03
N LEU A 16 -7.58 -5.33 1.22
CA LEU A 16 -6.93 -4.68 0.09
C LEU A 16 -7.94 -4.09 -0.92
N LEU A 17 -9.06 -4.78 -1.16
CA LEU A 17 -10.10 -4.28 -2.06
C LEU A 17 -10.82 -3.06 -1.50
N ASP A 18 -11.13 -3.05 -0.20
CA ASP A 18 -11.76 -1.89 0.44
C ASP A 18 -10.79 -0.70 0.49
N ALA A 19 -9.50 -0.97 0.69
CA ALA A 19 -8.44 0.03 0.58
C ALA A 19 -8.36 0.61 -0.84
N ALA A 20 -8.42 -0.23 -1.88
CA ALA A 20 -8.39 0.20 -3.28
C ALA A 20 -9.61 1.06 -3.65
N VAL A 21 -10.81 0.73 -3.15
CA VAL A 21 -12.02 1.54 -3.38
C VAL A 21 -11.89 2.92 -2.73
N ARG A 22 -11.41 2.97 -1.47
CA ARG A 22 -11.17 4.25 -0.79
C ARG A 22 -10.12 5.07 -1.52
N ASP A 23 -9.02 4.43 -1.90
CA ASP A 23 -7.91 5.06 -2.58
C ASP A 23 -8.29 5.57 -3.98
N ARG A 24 -9.19 4.88 -4.71
CA ARG A 24 -9.74 5.38 -6.00
C ARG A 24 -10.45 6.72 -5.87
N ARG A 25 -11.13 6.98 -4.75
CA ARG A 25 -11.77 8.28 -4.46
C ARG A 25 -10.72 9.34 -4.17
N TRP A 26 -9.70 8.99 -3.38
CA TRP A 26 -8.57 9.88 -3.09
C TRP A 26 -7.78 10.23 -4.35
N ALA A 27 -7.54 9.27 -5.24
CA ALA A 27 -6.90 9.49 -6.54
C ALA A 27 -7.68 10.52 -7.37
N GLN A 28 -9.01 10.36 -7.45
CA GLN A 28 -9.87 11.27 -8.19
C GLN A 28 -9.83 12.69 -7.61
N GLY A 29 -9.97 12.84 -6.29
CA GLY A 29 -9.87 14.15 -5.63
C GLY A 29 -8.50 14.80 -5.84
N ASN A 30 -7.42 14.03 -5.73
CA ASN A 30 -6.07 14.54 -5.99
C ASN A 30 -5.88 14.98 -7.44
N VAL A 31 -6.37 14.22 -8.43
CA VAL A 31 -6.30 14.62 -9.85
C VAL A 31 -7.14 15.88 -10.12
N GLN A 32 -8.28 16.06 -9.44
CA GLN A 32 -9.08 17.28 -9.55
C GLN A 32 -8.32 18.53 -9.09
N HIS A 33 -7.36 18.41 -8.18
CA HIS A 33 -6.52 19.54 -7.76
C HIS A 33 -5.76 20.18 -8.93
N LEU A 34 -5.45 19.44 -10.02
CA LEU A 34 -4.83 20.01 -11.22
C LEU A 34 -5.64 21.18 -11.81
N ARG A 35 -6.97 21.14 -11.71
CA ARG A 35 -7.85 22.22 -12.18
C ARG A 35 -7.87 23.43 -11.24
N VAL A 36 -7.52 23.23 -9.97
CA VAL A 36 -7.47 24.30 -8.95
C VAL A 36 -6.07 24.92 -8.89
N LEU A 37 -5.04 24.22 -9.39
CA LEU A 37 -3.67 24.74 -9.45
C LEU A 37 -3.50 26.15 -10.02
N PRO A 38 -4.25 26.65 -11.03
CA PRO A 38 -4.11 28.03 -11.51
C PRO A 38 -4.89 29.08 -10.70
N ALA A 39 -5.65 28.69 -9.67
CA ALA A 39 -6.47 29.63 -8.89
C ALA A 39 -5.62 30.77 -8.27
N LYS A 40 -6.17 31.99 -8.30
CA LYS A 40 -5.53 33.17 -7.68
C LYS A 40 -5.58 33.05 -6.16
N GLY A 41 -4.57 33.61 -5.47
CA GLY A 41 -4.50 33.61 -4.00
C GLY A 41 -3.81 32.39 -3.37
N LEU A 42 -3.54 31.31 -4.12
CA LEU A 42 -2.78 30.17 -3.60
C LEU A 42 -1.27 30.47 -3.55
N ARG A 43 -0.65 30.30 -2.39
CA ARG A 43 0.81 30.38 -2.21
C ARG A 43 1.51 29.16 -2.81
N TRP A 44 2.79 29.30 -3.16
CA TRP A 44 3.57 28.23 -3.79
C TRP A 44 3.58 26.91 -3.00
N PRO A 45 3.77 26.89 -1.66
CA PRO A 45 3.76 25.63 -0.91
C PRO A 45 2.44 24.85 -1.03
N SER A 46 1.30 25.54 -1.07
CA SER A 46 -0.01 24.91 -1.27
C SER A 46 -0.11 24.26 -2.65
N ARG A 47 0.41 24.92 -3.69
CA ARG A 47 0.45 24.38 -5.05
C ARG A 47 1.38 23.17 -5.13
N ALA A 48 2.55 23.24 -4.51
CA ALA A 48 3.47 22.11 -4.42
C ALA A 48 2.82 20.90 -3.73
N HIS A 49 2.10 21.11 -2.63
CA HIS A 49 1.36 20.04 -1.95
C HIS A 49 0.31 19.38 -2.86
N MET A 50 -0.45 20.17 -3.61
CA MET A 50 -1.42 19.66 -4.59
C MET A 50 -0.76 18.85 -5.70
N VAL A 51 0.38 19.33 -6.24
CA VAL A 51 1.17 18.59 -7.23
C VAL A 51 1.70 17.28 -6.65
N MET A 52 2.21 17.29 -5.42
CA MET A 52 2.67 16.07 -4.75
C MET A 52 1.54 15.04 -4.57
N GLY A 53 0.33 15.50 -4.24
CA GLY A 53 -0.86 14.64 -4.16
C GLY A 53 -1.17 13.95 -5.48
N VAL A 54 -1.04 14.65 -6.61
CA VAL A 54 -1.19 14.06 -7.95
C VAL A 54 -0.04 13.08 -8.26
N MET A 55 1.20 13.50 -7.98
CA MET A 55 2.41 12.70 -8.25
C MET A 55 2.44 11.39 -7.47
N ASN A 56 1.83 11.33 -6.28
CA ASN A 56 1.68 10.10 -5.51
C ASN A 56 0.99 8.98 -6.30
N TYR A 57 0.04 9.33 -7.18
CA TYR A 57 -0.62 8.38 -8.07
C TYR A 57 0.12 8.21 -9.39
N VAL A 58 0.66 9.29 -9.98
CA VAL A 58 1.35 9.27 -11.29
C VAL A 58 2.66 8.50 -11.25
N THR A 59 3.31 8.39 -10.08
CA THR A 59 4.54 7.62 -9.93
C THR A 59 4.33 6.14 -10.26
N SER A 60 3.14 5.57 -10.01
CA SER A 60 2.86 4.16 -10.31
C SER A 60 2.86 3.83 -11.82
N PRO A 61 2.15 4.53 -12.72
CA PRO A 61 2.27 4.29 -14.15
C PRO A 61 3.65 4.65 -14.71
N LEU A 62 4.37 5.62 -14.13
CA LEU A 62 5.76 5.88 -14.50
C LEU A 62 6.68 4.71 -14.14
N TRP A 63 6.49 4.12 -12.96
CA TRP A 63 7.20 2.90 -12.56
C TRP A 63 6.86 1.74 -13.51
N LEU A 64 5.58 1.50 -13.82
CA LEU A 64 5.17 0.48 -14.79
C LEU A 64 5.81 0.71 -16.17
N ALA A 65 5.80 1.95 -16.67
CA ALA A 65 6.43 2.30 -17.93
C ALA A 65 7.94 2.02 -17.90
N SER A 66 8.63 2.35 -16.80
CA SER A 66 10.06 2.04 -16.65
C SER A 66 10.36 0.54 -16.70
N VAL A 67 9.51 -0.29 -16.10
CA VAL A 67 9.62 -1.75 -16.15
C VAL A 67 9.44 -2.26 -17.58
N LEU A 68 8.42 -1.77 -18.29
CA LEU A 68 8.15 -2.16 -19.68
C LEU A 68 9.30 -1.74 -20.62
N VAL A 69 9.81 -0.52 -20.48
CA VAL A 69 10.98 -0.04 -21.22
C VAL A 69 12.20 -0.92 -20.93
N GLY A 70 12.42 -1.28 -19.66
CA GLY A 70 13.50 -2.19 -19.25
C GLY A 70 13.37 -3.58 -19.91
N LEU A 71 12.17 -4.16 -19.92
CA LEU A 71 11.90 -5.45 -20.57
C LEU A 71 12.13 -5.38 -22.09
N ILE A 72 11.65 -4.32 -22.76
CA ILE A 72 11.84 -4.11 -24.20
C ILE A 72 13.33 -3.94 -24.54
N LEU A 73 14.05 -3.12 -23.77
CA LEU A 73 15.47 -2.88 -24.00
C LEU A 73 16.27 -4.16 -23.80
N TYR A 74 15.98 -4.94 -22.76
CA TYR A 74 16.63 -6.22 -22.52
C TYR A 74 16.43 -7.18 -23.70
N PHE A 75 15.20 -7.30 -24.20
CA PHE A 75 14.92 -8.12 -25.38
C PHE A 75 15.71 -7.65 -26.62
N ARG A 76 15.76 -6.33 -26.87
CA ARG A 76 16.50 -5.74 -27.99
C ARG A 76 18.01 -5.97 -27.91
N ILE A 77 18.57 -5.98 -26.70
CA ILE A 77 19.98 -6.31 -26.48
C ILE A 77 20.24 -7.79 -26.77
N ASN A 78 19.36 -8.69 -26.32
CA ASN A 78 19.51 -10.14 -26.55
C ASN A 78 19.36 -10.55 -28.02
N LEU A 79 18.65 -9.77 -28.83
CA LEU A 79 18.53 -10.01 -30.27
C LEU A 79 19.73 -9.54 -31.10
N GLN A 80 20.67 -8.79 -30.51
CA GLN A 80 21.86 -8.34 -31.25
C GLN A 80 22.84 -9.52 -31.43
N PRO A 81 23.34 -9.75 -32.66
CA PRO A 81 24.33 -10.79 -32.91
C PRO A 81 25.58 -10.59 -32.04
N ALA A 82 26.11 -11.70 -31.51
CA ALA A 82 27.31 -11.73 -30.66
C ALA A 82 28.58 -11.24 -31.38
N ASP A 83 28.53 -11.03 -32.69
CA ASP A 83 29.67 -10.75 -33.56
C ASP A 83 30.15 -9.29 -33.48
N GLY A 84 29.70 -8.51 -32.50
CA GLY A 84 30.22 -7.17 -32.23
C GLY A 84 30.02 -6.17 -33.37
N SER A 85 29.20 -6.49 -34.37
CA SER A 85 28.77 -5.52 -35.38
C SER A 85 27.79 -4.56 -34.73
N VAL A 86 28.35 -3.56 -34.05
CA VAL A 86 27.68 -2.30 -33.72
C VAL A 86 27.31 -1.65 -35.05
N GLY A 87 26.22 -2.12 -35.65
CA GLY A 87 25.72 -1.66 -36.93
C GLY A 87 25.22 -0.23 -36.79
N LEU A 88 26.08 0.72 -37.16
CA LEU A 88 25.83 2.08 -37.68
C LEU A 88 24.76 2.99 -37.03
N ASN A 89 24.10 2.60 -35.94
CA ASN A 89 23.06 3.38 -35.25
C ASN A 89 23.55 3.95 -33.91
N SER A 90 24.82 3.73 -33.56
CA SER A 90 25.51 4.44 -32.46
C SER A 90 25.63 5.95 -32.70
N ALA A 91 25.36 6.43 -33.92
CA ALA A 91 25.43 7.84 -34.28
C ALA A 91 24.23 8.68 -33.80
N MET A 92 23.08 8.09 -33.46
CA MET A 92 21.91 8.84 -32.97
C MET A 92 21.92 9.05 -31.44
N PHE A 93 22.69 8.24 -30.71
CA PHE A 93 22.96 8.40 -29.29
C PHE A 93 24.47 8.26 -29.08
N GLY A 94 25.22 9.33 -29.35
CA GLY A 94 26.69 9.38 -29.39
C GLY A 94 27.44 9.12 -28.07
N ALA A 95 26.81 8.49 -27.08
CA ALA A 95 27.47 7.90 -25.93
C ALA A 95 27.33 6.38 -26.06
N GLY A 96 28.45 5.67 -26.24
CA GLY A 96 28.44 4.22 -26.07
C GLY A 96 27.75 3.87 -24.76
N GLN A 97 26.88 2.86 -24.75
CA GLN A 97 26.20 2.43 -23.52
C GLN A 97 27.25 1.87 -22.56
N MET A 98 27.84 2.75 -21.75
CA MET A 98 28.78 2.37 -20.70
C MET A 98 27.96 1.83 -19.53
N PHE A 99 27.85 0.51 -19.45
CA PHE A 99 27.28 -0.16 -18.29
C PHE A 99 28.28 -0.12 -17.13
N ASP A 100 28.17 0.88 -16.26
CA ASP A 100 28.96 0.97 -15.02
C ASP A 100 28.20 0.29 -13.87
N SER A 101 28.43 -1.01 -13.71
CA SER A 101 27.81 -1.84 -12.68
C SER A 101 28.02 -1.29 -11.26
N SER A 102 29.18 -0.67 -10.99
CA SER A 102 29.49 -0.16 -9.65
C SER A 102 28.60 1.02 -9.28
N ARG A 103 28.41 1.98 -10.21
CA ARG A 103 27.52 3.13 -10.04
C ARG A 103 26.06 2.71 -9.98
N MET A 104 25.66 1.72 -10.77
CA MET A 104 24.30 1.17 -10.74
C MET A 104 23.96 0.56 -9.38
N ILE A 105 24.87 -0.26 -8.82
CA ILE A 105 24.70 -0.85 -7.49
C ILE A 105 24.67 0.24 -6.41
N ALA A 106 25.55 1.25 -6.49
CA ALA A 106 25.55 2.36 -5.55
C ALA A 106 24.23 3.16 -5.58
N LEU A 107 23.67 3.40 -6.77
CA LEU A 107 22.39 4.08 -6.94
C LEU A 107 21.23 3.26 -6.36
N ILE A 108 21.22 1.94 -6.59
CA ILE A 108 20.23 1.03 -5.99
C ILE A 108 20.34 1.03 -4.46
N ALA A 109 21.55 0.91 -3.92
CA ALA A 109 21.79 0.91 -2.47
C ALA A 109 21.34 2.23 -1.83
N LEU A 110 21.66 3.36 -2.45
CA LEU A 110 21.19 4.68 -2.01
C LEU A 110 19.67 4.77 -2.04
N THR A 111 19.03 4.30 -3.11
CA THR A 111 17.57 4.34 -3.27
C THR A 111 16.87 3.48 -2.21
N ILE A 112 17.32 2.24 -2.00
CA ILE A 112 16.81 1.34 -0.97
C ILE A 112 17.01 1.97 0.42
N GLY A 113 18.19 2.54 0.68
CA GLY A 113 18.49 3.25 1.92
C GLY A 113 17.49 4.37 2.20
N LEU A 114 17.26 5.25 1.22
CA LEU A 114 16.31 6.36 1.34
C LEU A 114 14.86 5.89 1.56
N LEU A 115 14.44 4.82 0.87
CA LEU A 115 13.09 4.27 0.99
C LEU A 115 12.85 3.60 2.36
N LEU A 116 13.86 2.90 2.90
CA LEU A 116 13.72 2.15 4.16
C LEU A 116 14.06 2.98 5.40
N LEU A 117 14.83 4.06 5.26
CA LEU A 117 15.24 4.93 6.35
C LEU A 117 14.09 5.33 7.31
N PRO A 118 12.93 5.86 6.85
CA PRO A 118 11.87 6.25 7.78
C PRO A 118 11.30 5.06 8.57
N LYS A 119 11.22 3.87 7.96
CA LYS A 119 10.78 2.64 8.65
C LYS A 119 11.80 2.20 9.69
N LEU A 120 13.10 2.26 9.37
CA LEU A 120 14.18 1.93 10.31
C LEU A 120 14.19 2.88 11.51
N LEU A 121 14.04 4.19 11.28
CA LEU A 121 13.92 5.18 12.35
C LEU A 121 12.68 4.92 13.21
N GLY A 122 11.54 4.61 12.59
CA GLY A 122 10.32 4.23 13.30
C GLY A 122 10.51 3.00 14.20
N LEU A 123 11.20 1.98 13.69
CA LEU A 123 11.54 0.76 14.45
C LEU A 123 12.46 1.06 15.64
N ILE A 124 13.52 1.86 15.44
CA ILE A 124 14.45 2.27 16.51
C ILE A 124 13.69 3.02 17.61
N ILE A 125 12.82 3.97 17.24
CA ILE A 125 12.00 4.71 18.18
C ILE A 125 11.04 3.77 18.93
N ALA A 126 10.40 2.84 18.23
CA ALA A 126 9.45 1.90 18.81
C ALA A 126 10.10 0.98 19.86
N VAL A 127 11.34 0.54 19.64
CA VAL A 127 12.09 -0.27 20.63
C VAL A 127 12.27 0.46 21.96
N GLY A 128 12.48 1.77 21.94
CA GLY A 128 12.72 2.59 23.14
C GLY A 128 11.45 3.09 23.84
N LYS A 129 10.26 2.95 23.24
CA LYS A 129 9.01 3.46 23.82
C LYS A 129 8.33 2.42 24.73
N ARG A 130 7.66 2.91 25.79
CA ARG A 130 6.93 2.08 26.77
C ARG A 130 5.77 1.27 26.17
N TRP A 131 5.22 1.68 25.03
CA TRP A 131 4.15 0.95 24.34
C TRP A 131 4.65 -0.21 23.47
N ASN A 132 5.95 -0.55 23.50
CA ASN A 132 6.44 -1.81 22.95
C ASN A 132 5.92 -2.99 23.78
N LEU A 133 4.67 -3.33 23.54
CA LEU A 133 3.91 -4.34 24.27
C LEU A 133 4.23 -5.76 23.77
N THR A 134 4.81 -5.90 22.59
CA THR A 134 5.13 -7.19 21.96
C THR A 134 6.52 -7.71 22.35
N GLY A 135 7.43 -6.82 22.76
CA GLY A 135 8.85 -7.12 22.98
C GLY A 135 9.69 -6.92 21.72
N ASN A 136 11.00 -6.66 21.88
CA ASN A 136 11.91 -6.26 20.79
C ASN A 136 12.00 -7.30 19.65
N LEU A 137 12.04 -8.60 19.98
CA LEU A 137 12.15 -9.66 18.98
C LEU A 137 10.87 -9.78 18.14
N ASN A 138 9.70 -9.74 18.78
CA ASN A 138 8.41 -9.81 18.08
C ASN A 138 8.15 -8.53 17.28
N LEU A 139 8.61 -7.38 17.77
CA LEU A 139 8.56 -6.12 17.02
C LEU A 139 9.42 -6.19 15.75
N LEU A 140 10.65 -6.70 15.86
CA LEU A 140 11.53 -6.91 14.70
C LEU A 140 10.94 -7.93 13.71
N ALA A 141 10.46 -9.07 14.20
CA ALA A 141 9.80 -10.08 13.36
C ALA A 141 8.55 -9.54 12.68
N GLY A 142 7.74 -8.75 13.39
CA GLY A 142 6.59 -8.03 12.85
C GLY A 142 6.99 -7.03 11.78
N ALA A 143 8.05 -6.23 12.00
CA ALA A 143 8.55 -5.28 11.01
C ALA A 143 9.07 -5.97 9.75
N ILE A 144 9.77 -7.11 9.87
CA ILE A 144 10.19 -7.92 8.73
C ILE A 144 8.97 -8.46 7.97
N LEU A 145 8.00 -9.02 8.69
CA LEU A 145 6.78 -9.56 8.09
C LEU A 145 5.98 -8.47 7.36
N GLU A 146 5.81 -7.31 7.98
CA GLU A 146 5.20 -6.12 7.36
C GLU A 146 5.96 -5.71 6.11
N GLN A 147 7.30 -5.65 6.16
CA GLN A 147 8.11 -5.26 5.02
C GLN A 147 7.96 -6.24 3.85
N LEU A 148 7.89 -7.55 4.12
CA LEU A 148 7.63 -8.57 3.10
C LEU A 148 6.24 -8.38 2.48
N PHE A 149 5.20 -8.20 3.29
CA PHE A 149 3.87 -7.91 2.78
C PHE A 149 3.83 -6.62 1.96
N SER A 150 4.50 -5.57 2.41
CA SER A 150 4.64 -4.30 1.69
C SER A 150 5.28 -4.48 0.31
N ILE A 151 6.39 -5.23 0.22
CA ILE A 151 7.07 -5.51 -1.05
C ILE A 151 6.13 -6.28 -2.00
N LEU A 152 5.41 -7.28 -1.51
CA LEU A 152 4.50 -8.09 -2.31
C LEU A 152 3.25 -7.32 -2.76
N HIS A 153 2.75 -6.39 -1.95
CA HIS A 153 1.60 -5.56 -2.29
C HIS A 153 1.95 -4.41 -3.23
N ALA A 154 3.18 -3.88 -3.19
CA ALA A 154 3.62 -2.77 -4.03
C ALA A 154 3.27 -2.92 -5.53
N PRO A 155 3.55 -4.05 -6.21
CA PRO A 155 3.17 -4.21 -7.62
C PRO A 155 1.66 -4.31 -7.87
N ILE A 156 0.91 -4.83 -6.90
CA ILE A 156 -0.57 -4.88 -6.95
C ILE A 156 -1.12 -3.46 -6.92
N VAL A 157 -0.62 -2.64 -5.99
CA VAL A 157 -0.98 -1.22 -5.84
C VAL A 157 -0.55 -0.43 -7.07
N MET A 158 0.65 -0.68 -7.62
CA MET A 158 1.11 -0.06 -8.87
C MET A 158 0.11 -0.28 -10.01
N SER A 159 -0.36 -1.52 -10.18
CA SER A 159 -1.37 -1.86 -11.19
C SER A 159 -2.71 -1.15 -10.91
N LEU A 160 -3.15 -1.09 -9.66
CA LEU A 160 -4.38 -0.41 -9.26
C LEU A 160 -4.31 1.10 -9.52
N HIS A 161 -3.26 1.79 -9.09
CA HIS A 161 -3.06 3.22 -9.34
C HIS A 161 -3.02 3.55 -10.83
N SER A 162 -2.34 2.72 -11.62
CA SER A 162 -2.27 2.89 -13.08
C SER A 162 -3.68 2.79 -13.70
N ARG A 163 -4.47 1.82 -13.25
CA ARG A 163 -5.87 1.67 -13.66
C ARG A 163 -6.74 2.85 -13.19
N HIS A 164 -6.59 3.28 -11.94
CA HIS A 164 -7.35 4.38 -11.36
C HIS A 164 -7.14 5.66 -12.17
N LEU A 165 -5.89 5.99 -12.50
CA LEU A 165 -5.57 7.15 -13.33
C LEU A 165 -6.13 7.03 -14.74
N TRP A 166 -6.03 5.86 -15.37
CA TRP A 166 -6.64 5.61 -16.67
C TRP A 166 -8.15 5.86 -16.65
N GLU A 167 -8.85 5.30 -15.66
CA GLU A 167 -10.30 5.49 -15.49
C GLU A 167 -10.67 6.96 -15.26
N ILE A 168 -9.89 7.71 -14.46
CA ILE A 168 -10.10 9.15 -14.22
C ILE A 168 -9.92 9.95 -15.51
N VAL A 169 -8.87 9.65 -16.29
CA VAL A 169 -8.62 10.31 -17.58
C VAL A 169 -9.74 10.01 -18.58
N CYS A 170 -10.29 8.79 -18.57
CA CYS A 170 -11.48 8.44 -19.35
C CYS A 170 -12.79 9.03 -18.80
N GLY A 171 -12.76 9.83 -17.73
CA GLY A 171 -13.94 10.48 -17.16
C GLY A 171 -14.83 9.55 -16.33
N GLN A 172 -14.35 8.37 -15.93
CA GLN A 172 -15.11 7.47 -15.08
C GLN A 172 -15.08 7.95 -13.61
N ASP A 173 -16.25 8.01 -12.99
CA ASP A 173 -16.39 8.36 -11.59
C ASP A 173 -16.27 7.13 -10.67
N SER A 174 -15.62 7.32 -9.53
CA SER A 174 -15.50 6.32 -8.46
C SER A 174 -16.83 6.05 -7.74
N GLY A 175 -17.75 7.01 -7.75
CA GLY A 175 -19.02 6.96 -7.04
C GLY A 175 -18.88 6.93 -5.51
N TRP A 176 -20.02 6.98 -4.82
CA TRP A 176 -20.08 6.92 -3.36
C TRP A 176 -20.89 5.71 -2.88
N SER A 177 -20.18 4.65 -2.48
CA SER A 177 -20.76 3.49 -1.81
C SER A 177 -20.51 3.55 -0.30
N ALA A 178 -21.47 3.01 0.47
CA ALA A 178 -21.34 2.88 1.91
C ALA A 178 -20.11 2.03 2.27
N GLN A 179 -19.24 2.58 3.11
CA GLN A 179 -18.03 1.91 3.55
C GLN A 179 -18.41 0.76 4.49
N GLN A 180 -17.89 -0.43 4.21
CA GLN A 180 -17.99 -1.56 5.15
C GLN A 180 -16.82 -1.49 6.13
N ARG A 181 -17.14 -1.45 7.43
CA ARG A 181 -16.14 -1.32 8.51
C ARG A 181 -15.71 -2.65 9.12
N ARG A 182 -16.46 -3.73 8.87
CA ARG A 182 -16.14 -5.07 9.38
C ARG A 182 -15.46 -5.90 8.29
N GLY A 183 -14.31 -6.48 8.60
CA GLY A 183 -13.60 -7.38 7.68
C GLY A 183 -14.43 -8.60 7.32
N ARG A 184 -14.46 -8.92 6.02
CA ARG A 184 -15.15 -10.09 5.44
C ARG A 184 -14.22 -10.79 4.45
N LEU A 185 -14.42 -12.09 4.32
CA LEU A 185 -13.84 -12.85 3.21
C LEU A 185 -14.66 -12.56 1.94
N PHE A 186 -13.96 -12.32 0.84
CA PHE A 186 -14.60 -12.19 -0.47
C PHE A 186 -14.69 -13.57 -1.14
N PRO A 187 -15.78 -13.87 -1.87
CA PRO A 187 -15.84 -15.06 -2.71
C PRO A 187 -14.68 -15.08 -3.69
N LEU A 188 -14.08 -16.26 -3.92
CA LEU A 188 -12.92 -16.41 -4.82
C LEU A 188 -13.19 -15.85 -6.22
N ALA A 189 -14.42 -15.99 -6.73
CA ALA A 189 -14.83 -15.43 -8.02
C ALA A 189 -14.69 -13.90 -8.07
N VAL A 190 -14.97 -13.20 -6.97
CA VAL A 190 -14.81 -11.73 -6.89
C VAL A 190 -13.33 -11.37 -6.91
N LEU A 191 -12.50 -12.10 -6.16
CA LEU A 191 -11.06 -11.89 -6.13
C LEU A 191 -10.42 -12.15 -7.49
N LEU A 192 -10.79 -13.25 -8.17
CA LEU A 192 -10.32 -13.56 -9.52
C LEU A 192 -10.75 -12.49 -10.53
N ARG A 193 -11.98 -11.99 -10.45
CA ARG A 193 -12.43 -10.91 -11.35
C ARG A 193 -11.66 -9.60 -11.14
N ARG A 194 -11.21 -9.32 -9.91
CA ARG A 194 -10.49 -8.07 -9.57
C ARG A 194 -8.98 -8.17 -9.79
N HIS A 195 -8.36 -9.30 -9.42
CA HIS A 195 -6.91 -9.50 -9.42
C HIS A 195 -6.43 -10.50 -10.47
N GLY A 196 -7.31 -11.24 -11.16
CA GLY A 196 -6.92 -12.29 -12.12
C GLY A 196 -6.07 -11.77 -13.28
N GLY A 197 -6.33 -10.55 -13.76
CA GLY A 197 -5.48 -9.91 -14.77
C GLY A 197 -4.05 -9.66 -14.26
N GLN A 198 -3.89 -9.32 -12.98
CA GLN A 198 -2.57 -9.11 -12.36
C GLN A 198 -1.82 -10.43 -12.22
N THR A 199 -2.49 -11.47 -11.72
CA THR A 199 -1.93 -12.84 -11.68
C THR A 199 -1.50 -13.30 -13.06
N PHE A 200 -2.34 -13.11 -14.08
CA PHE A 200 -2.02 -13.50 -15.45
C PHE A 200 -0.78 -12.77 -15.99
N ILE A 201 -0.69 -11.44 -15.80
CA ILE A 201 0.48 -10.65 -16.22
C ILE A 201 1.76 -11.13 -15.50
N GLY A 202 1.66 -11.43 -14.20
CA GLY A 202 2.78 -11.97 -13.43
C GLY A 202 3.27 -13.30 -14.01
N ILE A 203 2.36 -14.25 -14.24
CA ILE A 203 2.68 -15.56 -14.83
C ILE A 203 3.29 -15.40 -16.21
N LEU A 204 2.69 -14.58 -17.08
CA LEU A 204 3.17 -14.35 -18.44
C LEU A 204 4.58 -13.75 -18.47
N THR A 205 4.84 -12.76 -17.61
CA THR A 205 6.15 -12.11 -17.49
C THR A 205 7.21 -13.10 -17.01
N THR A 206 6.90 -13.90 -15.99
CA THR A 206 7.79 -14.95 -15.49
C THR A 206 8.06 -16.02 -16.55
N ALA A 207 7.03 -16.53 -17.22
CA ALA A 207 7.17 -17.54 -18.26
C ALA A 207 8.04 -17.04 -19.42
N TYR A 208 7.85 -15.79 -19.83
CA TYR A 208 8.66 -15.13 -20.85
C TYR A 208 10.15 -15.04 -20.45
N LEU A 209 10.45 -14.60 -19.23
CA LEU A 209 11.83 -14.47 -18.75
C LEU A 209 12.51 -15.83 -18.52
N VAL A 210 11.76 -16.85 -18.09
CA VAL A 210 12.24 -18.24 -17.98
C VAL A 210 12.55 -18.80 -19.35
N TRP A 211 11.68 -18.58 -20.34
CA TRP A 211 11.91 -19.00 -21.73
C TRP A 211 13.18 -18.37 -22.33
N LEU A 212 13.47 -17.12 -21.97
CA LEU A 212 14.71 -16.43 -22.35
C LEU A 212 15.96 -16.85 -21.55
N ALA A 213 15.83 -17.75 -20.55
CA ALA A 213 16.89 -18.10 -19.60
C ALA A 213 17.59 -16.86 -18.99
N SER A 214 16.80 -15.80 -18.72
CA SER A 214 17.33 -14.48 -18.41
C SER A 214 17.67 -14.30 -16.93
N PRO A 215 18.88 -13.78 -16.60
CA PRO A 215 19.20 -13.32 -15.24
C PRO A 215 18.31 -12.16 -14.75
N LEU A 216 17.63 -11.45 -15.66
CA LEU A 216 16.67 -10.39 -15.32
C LEU A 216 15.51 -10.92 -14.47
N LEU A 217 15.22 -12.22 -14.57
CA LEU A 217 14.21 -12.88 -13.75
C LEU A 217 14.41 -12.63 -12.26
N TYR A 218 15.65 -12.71 -11.76
CA TYR A 218 15.94 -12.52 -10.32
C TYR A 218 15.62 -11.10 -9.84
N TRP A 219 15.82 -10.10 -10.70
CA TRP A 219 15.53 -8.70 -10.41
C TRP A 219 14.03 -8.41 -10.47
N VAL A 220 13.32 -9.05 -11.39
CA VAL A 220 11.87 -8.91 -11.56
C VAL A 220 11.09 -9.79 -10.57
N LEU A 221 11.73 -10.76 -9.92
CA LEU A 221 11.09 -11.78 -9.11
C LEU A 221 10.19 -11.22 -8.00
N PRO A 222 10.60 -10.24 -7.16
CA PRO A 222 9.73 -9.73 -6.09
C PRO A 222 8.44 -9.12 -6.65
N MET A 223 8.56 -8.43 -7.79
CA MET A 223 7.43 -7.84 -8.52
C MET A 223 6.51 -8.93 -9.09
N ALA A 224 7.09 -9.91 -9.78
CA ALA A 224 6.35 -11.01 -10.39
C ALA A 224 5.62 -11.87 -9.34
N VAL A 225 6.28 -12.21 -8.24
CA VAL A 225 5.70 -12.97 -7.12
C VAL A 225 4.51 -12.20 -6.53
N GLY A 226 4.65 -10.89 -6.27
CA GLY A 226 3.53 -10.07 -5.80
C GLY A 226 2.32 -10.08 -6.74
N LEU A 227 2.55 -10.02 -8.06
CA LEU A 227 1.48 -10.09 -9.06
C LEU A 227 0.85 -11.49 -9.15
N ILE A 228 1.66 -12.55 -9.24
CA ILE A 228 1.19 -13.95 -9.29
C ILE A 228 0.30 -14.25 -8.09
N PHE A 229 0.75 -13.88 -6.89
CA PHE A 229 0.01 -14.10 -5.64
C PHE A 229 -0.99 -12.99 -5.31
N SER A 230 -1.36 -12.12 -6.25
CA SER A 230 -2.30 -11.01 -5.98
C SER A 230 -3.66 -11.46 -5.43
N VAL A 231 -4.23 -12.53 -5.98
CA VAL A 231 -5.49 -13.14 -5.51
C VAL A 231 -5.37 -13.64 -4.07
N PRO A 232 -4.43 -14.56 -3.72
CA PRO A 232 -4.29 -15.02 -2.34
C PRO A 232 -3.88 -13.89 -1.39
N LEU A 233 -2.98 -12.99 -1.76
CA LEU A 233 -2.60 -11.84 -0.91
C LEU A 233 -3.81 -10.97 -0.56
N SER A 234 -4.67 -10.69 -1.54
CA SER A 234 -5.92 -9.98 -1.28
C SER A 234 -6.86 -10.76 -0.36
N ALA A 235 -6.92 -12.10 -0.48
CA ALA A 235 -7.73 -12.93 0.43
C ALA A 235 -7.19 -12.92 1.86
N LEU A 236 -5.87 -13.02 2.01
CA LEU A 236 -5.18 -13.01 3.31
C LEU A 236 -5.39 -11.68 4.03
N SER A 237 -5.40 -10.55 3.31
CA SER A 237 -5.57 -9.21 3.89
C SER A 237 -6.85 -9.05 4.72
N GLY A 238 -7.93 -9.77 4.39
CA GLY A 238 -9.21 -9.72 5.10
C GLY A 238 -9.46 -10.86 6.08
N SER A 239 -8.47 -11.74 6.30
CA SER A 239 -8.66 -12.96 7.07
C SER A 239 -8.54 -12.71 8.58
N ARG A 240 -9.68 -12.76 9.28
CA ARG A 240 -9.71 -12.66 10.75
C ARG A 240 -8.97 -13.80 11.45
N LEU A 241 -8.96 -15.00 10.86
CA LEU A 241 -8.27 -16.15 11.43
C LEU A 241 -6.76 -15.95 11.45
N LEU A 242 -6.20 -15.40 10.37
CA LEU A 242 -4.76 -15.11 10.31
C LEU A 242 -4.38 -13.93 11.19
N GLY A 243 -5.21 -12.87 11.20
CA GLY A 243 -5.03 -11.77 12.14
C GLY A 243 -5.02 -12.24 13.59
N GLY A 244 -5.96 -13.09 13.99
CA GLY A 244 -6.01 -13.69 15.32
C GLY A 244 -4.75 -14.51 15.66
N LYS A 245 -4.29 -15.37 14.75
CA LYS A 245 -3.04 -16.14 14.96
C LYS A 245 -1.80 -15.26 15.08
N LEU A 246 -1.70 -14.19 14.29
CA LEU A 246 -0.59 -13.24 14.39
C LEU A 246 -0.64 -12.48 15.72
N ALA A 247 -1.83 -12.09 16.16
CA ALA A 247 -2.06 -11.47 17.46
C ALA A 247 -1.68 -12.41 18.63
N GLU A 248 -2.03 -13.69 18.56
CA GLU A 248 -1.60 -14.72 19.53
C GLU A 248 -0.07 -14.83 19.61
N LEU A 249 0.61 -14.74 18.46
CA LEU A 249 2.07 -14.70 18.37
C LEU A 249 2.68 -13.33 18.72
N ARG A 250 1.87 -12.35 19.13
CA ARG A 250 2.25 -10.95 19.40
C ARG A 250 2.97 -10.28 18.22
N LEU A 251 2.61 -10.64 16.99
CA LEU A 251 3.12 -10.04 15.76
C LEU A 251 2.09 -9.07 15.18
N LEU A 252 2.57 -7.94 14.65
CA LEU A 252 1.73 -6.92 13.98
C LEU A 252 0.60 -6.34 14.85
N LEU A 253 0.78 -6.35 16.17
CA LEU A 253 -0.19 -5.78 17.10
C LEU A 253 0.01 -4.28 17.28
N THR A 254 -1.12 -3.58 17.38
CA THR A 254 -1.16 -2.19 17.85
C THR A 254 -1.44 -2.13 19.36
N PRO A 255 -1.04 -1.06 20.07
CA PRO A 255 -1.36 -0.89 21.49
C PRO A 255 -2.87 -0.98 21.78
N GLU A 256 -3.69 -0.39 20.91
CA GLU A 256 -5.15 -0.31 21.04
C GLU A 256 -5.85 -1.67 20.87
N GLU A 257 -5.21 -2.63 20.19
CA GLU A 257 -5.71 -4.01 20.08
C GLU A 257 -5.47 -4.83 21.36
N ARG A 258 -4.49 -4.43 22.18
CA ARG A 258 -4.19 -5.11 23.45
C ARG A 258 -4.93 -4.48 24.62
N GLU A 259 -4.90 -3.16 24.70
CA GLU A 259 -5.60 -2.38 25.72
C GLU A 259 -6.65 -1.52 25.02
N LEU A 260 -7.88 -2.04 25.00
CA LEU A 260 -8.98 -1.38 24.31
C LEU A 260 -9.28 -0.05 25.01
N PRO A 261 -9.24 1.09 24.31
CA PRO A 261 -9.42 2.38 24.97
C PRO A 261 -10.86 2.55 25.47
N ALA A 262 -11.04 3.21 26.61
CA ALA A 262 -12.35 3.31 27.29
C ALA A 262 -13.49 3.83 26.39
N ILE A 263 -13.19 4.73 25.45
CA ILE A 263 -14.17 5.22 24.48
C ILE A 263 -14.61 4.16 23.47
N MET A 264 -13.72 3.24 23.10
CA MET A 264 -14.02 2.10 22.23
C MET A 264 -14.79 1.01 22.98
N GLU A 265 -14.45 0.73 24.24
CA GLU A 265 -15.26 -0.13 25.13
C GLU A 265 -16.68 0.41 25.24
N ARG A 266 -16.82 1.72 25.47
CA ARG A 266 -18.10 2.41 25.57
C ARG A 266 -18.89 2.36 24.27
N HIS A 267 -18.23 2.58 23.13
CA HIS A 267 -18.85 2.43 21.81
C HIS A 267 -19.42 1.01 21.62
N GLN A 268 -18.65 -0.01 21.97
CA GLN A 268 -19.08 -1.40 21.84
C GLN A 268 -20.30 -1.70 22.73
N GLU A 269 -20.28 -1.25 23.98
CA GLU A 269 -21.41 -1.37 24.91
C GLU A 269 -22.69 -0.72 24.36
N LEU A 270 -22.59 0.49 23.80
CA LEU A 270 -23.73 1.19 23.20
C LEU A 270 -24.25 0.48 21.93
N ILE A 271 -23.36 -0.03 21.08
CA ILE A 271 -23.74 -0.79 19.88
C ILE A 271 -24.44 -2.09 20.26
N ASP A 272 -23.97 -2.80 21.29
CA ASP A 272 -24.57 -4.04 21.74
C ASP A 272 -25.94 -3.80 22.36
N ASN A 273 -26.07 -2.79 23.23
CA ASN A 273 -27.35 -2.36 23.80
C ASN A 273 -28.35 -1.96 22.71
N PHE A 274 -27.92 -1.19 21.71
CA PHE A 274 -28.76 -0.81 20.58
C PHE A 274 -29.17 -2.02 19.73
N THR A 275 -28.25 -2.94 19.48
CA THR A 275 -28.52 -4.16 18.69
C THR A 275 -29.55 -5.05 19.40
N ILE A 276 -29.45 -5.19 20.73
CA ILE A 276 -30.41 -5.94 21.54
C ILE A 276 -31.77 -5.23 21.53
N ALA A 277 -31.80 -3.92 21.71
CA ALA A 277 -33.02 -3.11 21.67
C ALA A 277 -33.78 -3.29 20.34
N VAL A 278 -33.07 -3.17 19.21
CA VAL A 278 -33.63 -3.38 17.87
C VAL A 278 -34.17 -4.79 17.69
N LYS A 279 -33.42 -5.83 18.12
CA LYS A 279 -33.85 -7.23 18.01
C LYS A 279 -35.06 -7.55 18.90
N THR A 280 -35.15 -6.94 20.07
CA THR A 280 -36.20 -7.21 21.06
C THR A 280 -37.39 -6.26 20.95
N ASN A 281 -37.31 -5.27 20.04
CA ASN A 281 -38.27 -4.17 19.90
C ASN A 281 -38.58 -3.46 21.24
N ARG A 282 -37.56 -3.33 22.09
CA ARG A 282 -37.62 -2.65 23.39
C ARG A 282 -36.72 -1.41 23.34
N PRO A 283 -37.03 -0.35 24.12
CA PRO A 283 -36.13 0.79 24.23
C PRO A 283 -34.76 0.34 24.75
N ALA A 284 -33.69 0.93 24.21
CA ALA A 284 -32.34 0.68 24.69
C ALA A 284 -32.25 1.05 26.17
N LEU A 285 -31.62 0.19 26.97
CA LEU A 285 -31.44 0.45 28.39
C LEU A 285 -30.66 1.77 28.57
N PRO A 286 -31.06 2.64 29.52
CA PRO A 286 -30.33 3.86 29.81
C PRO A 286 -28.97 3.46 30.37
N VAL A 287 -27.92 3.65 29.59
CA VAL A 287 -26.59 3.36 30.08
C VAL A 287 -26.11 4.58 30.85
N GLN A 288 -25.92 4.42 32.16
CA GLN A 288 -25.43 5.49 33.04
C GLN A 288 -24.21 6.14 32.38
N MET A 289 -24.24 7.46 32.23
CA MET A 289 -23.12 8.22 31.70
C MET A 289 -22.17 8.52 32.87
N PRO A 290 -21.00 7.88 32.99
CA PRO A 290 -19.94 8.52 33.74
C PRO A 290 -19.53 9.75 32.91
N ILE A 291 -19.77 10.93 33.46
CA ILE A 291 -19.06 12.14 33.01
C ILE A 291 -17.60 11.86 33.38
N VAL A 292 -16.84 11.24 32.48
CA VAL A 292 -15.38 11.23 32.61
C VAL A 292 -15.01 12.70 32.50
N PRO A 293 -14.49 13.35 33.56
CA PRO A 293 -14.01 14.71 33.41
C PRO A 293 -12.94 14.65 32.32
N ALA A 294 -13.01 15.56 31.35
CA ALA A 294 -11.95 15.72 30.38
C ALA A 294 -10.64 15.81 31.17
N SER A 295 -9.79 14.78 31.07
CA SER A 295 -8.59 14.71 31.89
C SER A 295 -7.79 15.98 31.66
N GLU A 296 -7.60 16.74 32.73
CA GLU A 296 -6.73 17.89 32.71
C GLU A 296 -5.37 17.44 32.21
N LYS A 297 -4.84 18.23 31.27
CA LYS A 297 -3.47 18.25 30.79
C LYS A 297 -2.49 17.61 31.79
N SER A 298 -2.01 16.41 31.48
CA SER A 298 -0.70 15.99 31.97
C SER A 298 0.34 16.73 31.15
N ALA A 299 0.72 17.89 31.65
CA ALA A 299 1.99 18.52 31.34
C ALA A 299 3.09 17.72 32.04
N ALA A 300 3.96 17.06 31.27
CA ALA A 300 5.37 16.80 31.55
C ALA A 300 6.00 16.10 30.35
#